data_AF-A0A7V3M3X1-F1
#
_entry.id   AF-A0A7V3M3X1-F1
#
_cell.length_a   1.000
_cell.length_b   1.000
_cell.length_c   1.000
_cell.angle_alpha   90.00
_cell.angle_beta   90.00
_cell.angle_gamma   90.00
#
_symmetry.space_group_name_H-M   'P 1'
#
loop_
_entity.id
_entity.type
_entity.pdbx_description
1 polymer ?
#
loop_
_entity_poly.entity_id
_entity_poly.type
_entity_poly.pdbx_seq_one_letter_code
_entity_poly.pdbx_strand_id
1 'polypeptide(L)'
;AEVRALLARGYGGTRPMRGLGYRHFVPVVRGERSVAEAVRLMARDTRRYAKRQLTWLRKEPGLLWLHLAPGEPPARTAERLLALLADRAAEGAAPWSA
;
A
#
# COMPACT_ATOMS: atom_id res chain seq x y z
N ALA A 1 7.44 -15.89 -11.20
CA ALA A 1 6.38 -16.64 -11.91
C ALA A 1 5.27 -15.69 -12.42
N GLU A 2 4.66 -14.87 -11.56
CA GLU A 2 3.52 -14.00 -11.91
C GLU A 2 3.76 -13.01 -13.07
N VAL A 3 4.78 -12.13 -12.98
CA VAL A 3 5.05 -11.11 -14.02
C VAL A 3 5.26 -11.75 -15.40
N ARG A 4 6.00 -12.87 -15.46
CA ARG A 4 6.24 -13.62 -16.71
C ARG A 4 4.93 -14.17 -17.28
N ALA A 5 4.06 -14.74 -16.44
CA ALA A 5 2.77 -15.27 -16.85
C ALA A 5 1.83 -14.18 -17.39
N LEU A 6 1.78 -13.02 -16.74
CA LEU A 6 0.96 -11.89 -17.19
C LEU A 6 1.47 -11.31 -18.52
N LEU A 7 2.78 -11.24 -18.72
CA LEU A 7 3.37 -10.82 -19.99
C LEU A 7 3.06 -11.81 -21.12
N ALA A 8 3.18 -13.11 -20.86
CA ALA A 8 2.83 -14.15 -21.83
C ALA A 8 1.34 -14.11 -22.25
N ARG A 9 0.47 -13.63 -21.37
CA ARG A 9 -0.96 -13.42 -21.64
C ARG A 9 -1.28 -12.08 -22.34
N GLY A 10 -0.26 -11.31 -22.73
CA GLY A 10 -0.43 -10.06 -23.49
C GLY A 10 -0.72 -8.81 -22.64
N TYR A 11 -0.69 -8.90 -21.31
CA TYR A 11 -1.03 -7.75 -20.45
C TYR A 11 0.08 -6.69 -20.35
N GLY A 12 1.21 -6.86 -21.02
CA GLY A 12 2.40 -6.00 -20.84
C GLY A 12 2.21 -4.51 -21.10
N GLY A 13 1.27 -4.13 -21.97
CA GLY A 13 0.96 -2.72 -22.26
C GLY A 13 -0.09 -2.08 -21.35
N THR A 14 -0.67 -2.84 -20.42
CA THR A 14 -1.83 -2.38 -19.64
C THR A 14 -1.44 -1.40 -18.53
N ARG A 15 -2.42 -0.61 -18.05
CA ARG A 15 -2.22 0.34 -16.93
C ARG A 15 -1.73 -0.34 -15.64
N PRO A 16 -2.27 -1.51 -15.22
CA PRO A 16 -1.78 -2.21 -14.02
C PRO A 16 -0.28 -2.54 -14.06
N MET A 17 0.29 -2.82 -15.24
CA MET A 17 1.72 -3.12 -15.38
C MET A 17 2.63 -1.93 -15.08
N ARG A 18 2.07 -0.72 -14.97
CA ARG A 18 2.78 0.49 -14.52
C ARG A 18 2.86 0.61 -12.99
N GLY A 19 2.22 -0.30 -12.25
CA GLY A 19 2.23 -0.35 -10.79
C GLY A 19 3.62 -0.67 -10.20
N LEU A 20 3.81 -0.33 -8.93
CA LEU A 20 5.00 -0.76 -8.17
C LEU A 20 5.07 -2.29 -8.16
N GLY A 21 6.29 -2.83 -8.21
CA GLY A 21 6.53 -4.25 -8.44
C GLY A 21 6.60 -4.55 -9.93
N TYR A 22 5.46 -4.54 -10.63
CA TYR A 22 5.38 -4.87 -12.06
C TYR A 22 6.33 -4.05 -12.92
N ARG A 23 6.30 -2.71 -12.81
CA ARG A 23 7.17 -1.83 -13.62
C ARG A 23 8.67 -2.04 -13.36
N HIS A 24 9.05 -2.62 -12.22
CA HIS A 24 10.45 -2.89 -11.88
C HIS A 24 10.92 -4.23 -12.46
N PHE A 25 10.03 -5.23 -12.50
CA PHE A 25 10.33 -6.60 -12.91
C PHE A 25 10.00 -6.91 -14.37
N VAL A 26 9.21 -6.10 -15.07
CA VAL A 26 9.01 -6.26 -16.53
C VAL A 26 10.35 -6.19 -17.29
N PRO A 27 11.25 -5.20 -17.04
CA PRO A 27 12.57 -5.18 -17.66
C PRO A 27 13.44 -6.40 -17.32
N VAL A 28 13.28 -6.98 -16.12
CA VAL A 28 13.98 -8.21 -15.74
C VAL A 28 13.53 -9.39 -16.59
N VAL A 29 12.22 -9.54 -16.81
CA VAL A 29 11.68 -10.61 -17.67
C VAL A 29 12.15 -10.46 -19.12
N ARG A 30 12.36 -9.22 -19.58
CA ARG A 30 12.87 -8.90 -20.92
C ARG A 30 14.40 -8.98 -21.06
N GLY A 31 15.14 -9.22 -19.97
CA GLY A 31 16.60 -9.25 -19.97
C GLY A 31 17.28 -7.88 -19.99
N GLU A 32 16.52 -6.80 -19.78
CA GLU A 32 16.98 -5.40 -19.82
C GLU A 32 17.53 -4.92 -18.46
N ARG A 33 17.30 -5.67 -17.38
CA ARG A 33 17.71 -5.30 -16.01
C ARG A 33 18.02 -6.52 -15.16
N SER A 34 19.01 -6.41 -14.28
CA SER A 34 19.28 -7.43 -13.26
C SER A 34 18.19 -7.49 -12.17
N VAL A 35 18.01 -8.67 -11.57
CA VAL A 35 17.10 -8.86 -10.43
C VAL A 35 17.51 -7.97 -9.25
N ALA A 36 18.81 -7.91 -8.95
CA ALA A 36 19.35 -7.12 -7.84
C ALA A 36 19.01 -5.63 -7.98
N GLU A 37 19.17 -5.08 -9.18
CA GLU A 37 18.82 -3.69 -9.45
C GLU A 37 17.31 -3.45 -9.37
N ALA A 38 16.49 -4.38 -9.89
CA ALA A 38 15.05 -4.27 -9.79
C ALA A 38 14.56 -4.25 -8.34
N VAL A 39 15.12 -5.10 -7.47
CA VAL A 39 14.83 -5.12 -6.02
C VAL A 39 15.23 -3.79 -5.38
N ARG A 40 16.42 -3.27 -5.69
CA ARG A 40 16.91 -1.98 -5.16
C ARG A 40 15.98 -0.82 -5.55
N LEU A 41 15.59 -0.76 -6.83
CA LEU A 41 14.70 0.28 -7.36
C LEU A 41 13.30 0.15 -6.76
N MET A 42 12.76 -1.07 -6.67
CA MET A 42 11.47 -1.32 -6.05
C MET A 42 11.45 -0.86 -4.60
N ALA A 43 12.44 -1.25 -3.80
CA ALA A 43 12.51 -0.86 -2.39
C ALA A 43 12.57 0.67 -2.22
N ARG A 44 13.36 1.36 -3.05
CA ARG A 44 13.43 2.83 -3.07
C ARG A 44 12.06 3.44 -3.39
N ASP A 45 11.41 2.96 -4.45
CA ASP A 45 10.18 3.56 -4.95
C ASP A 45 8.97 3.25 -4.05
N THR A 46 8.94 2.07 -3.43
CA THR A 46 7.96 1.71 -2.40
C THR A 46 8.09 2.62 -1.17
N ARG A 47 9.31 2.90 -0.68
CA ARG A 47 9.52 3.86 0.42
C ARG A 47 9.04 5.27 0.04
N ARG A 48 9.36 5.73 -1.17
CA ARG A 48 8.90 7.04 -1.66
C ARG A 48 7.37 7.11 -1.78
N TYR A 49 6.74 6.02 -2.24
CA TYR A 49 5.29 5.94 -2.32
C TYR A 49 4.65 5.94 -0.93
N ALA A 50 5.13 5.13 0.01
CA ALA A 50 4.70 5.13 1.40
C ALA A 50 4.83 6.53 2.04
N LYS A 51 5.95 7.22 1.82
CA LYS A 51 6.12 8.61 2.27
C LYS A 51 5.03 9.54 1.70
N ARG A 52 4.75 9.44 0.40
CA ARG A 52 3.68 10.25 -0.24
C ARG A 52 2.30 9.93 0.33
N GLN A 53 1.98 8.65 0.56
CA GLN A 53 0.74 8.22 1.19
C GLN A 53 0.60 8.85 2.59
N LEU A 54 1.65 8.77 3.42
CA LEU A 54 1.66 9.40 4.74
C LEU A 54 1.55 10.93 4.67
N THR A 55 2.23 11.58 3.72
CA THR A 55 2.12 13.04 3.53
C THR A 55 0.69 13.44 3.17
N TRP A 56 0.01 12.66 2.33
CA TRP A 56 -1.38 12.92 1.95
C TRP A 56 -2.32 12.68 3.13
N LEU A 57 -2.22 11.52 3.79
CA LEU A 57 -3.05 11.16 4.96
C LEU A 57 -2.94 12.17 6.11
N ARG A 58 -1.75 12.73 6.36
CA ARG A 58 -1.57 13.77 7.40
C ARG A 58 -2.37 15.05 7.17
N LYS A 59 -2.81 15.30 5.93
CA LYS A 59 -3.63 16.47 5.59
C LYS A 59 -5.12 16.15 5.56
N GLU A 60 -5.50 14.88 5.71
CA GLU A 60 -6.88 14.45 5.63
C GLU A 60 -7.62 14.80 6.93
N PRO A 61 -8.69 15.61 6.88
CA PRO A 61 -9.47 15.94 8.06
C PRO A 61 -10.19 14.69 8.61
N GLY A 62 -10.35 14.62 9.93
CA GLY A 62 -11.06 13.51 10.57
C GLY A 62 -10.32 12.17 10.58
N LEU A 63 -9.09 12.11 10.05
CA LEU A 63 -8.31 10.87 10.06
C LEU A 63 -7.92 10.46 11.49
N LEU A 64 -8.17 9.19 11.81
CA LEU A 64 -7.77 8.57 13.07
C LEU A 64 -6.54 7.70 12.89
N TRP A 65 -5.48 8.04 13.62
CA TRP A 65 -4.24 7.27 13.61
C TRP A 65 -4.33 6.15 14.65
N LEU A 66 -4.33 4.90 14.16
CA LEU A 66 -4.17 3.72 15.00
C LEU A 66 -2.73 3.21 14.91
N HIS A 67 -2.02 3.22 16.02
CA HIS A 67 -0.68 2.63 16.11
C HIS A 67 -0.76 1.15 16.46
N LEU A 68 -0.16 0.32 15.60
CA LEU A 68 -0.01 -1.12 15.82
C LEU A 68 1.22 -1.37 16.68
N ALA A 69 1.07 -2.13 17.76
CA ALA A 69 2.21 -2.56 18.55
C ALA A 69 2.96 -3.69 17.81
N PRO A 70 4.30 -3.78 17.96
CA PRO A 70 5.06 -4.89 17.39
C PRO A 70 4.50 -6.24 17.85
N GLY A 71 4.18 -7.12 16.90
CA GLY A 71 3.65 -8.46 17.20
C GLY A 71 2.19 -8.49 17.69
N GLU A 72 1.47 -7.37 17.66
CA GLU A 72 0.06 -7.34 18.02
C GLU A 72 -0.77 -8.24 17.09
N PRO A 73 -1.59 -9.17 17.61
CA PRO A 73 -2.42 -10.01 16.78
C PRO A 73 -3.55 -9.20 16.14
N PRO A 74 -3.98 -9.53 14.90
CA PRO A 74 -5.06 -8.82 14.21
C PRO A 74 -6.35 -8.69 15.03
N ALA A 75 -6.70 -9.71 15.83
CA ALA A 75 -7.87 -9.69 16.70
C ALA A 75 -7.82 -8.54 17.72
N ARG A 76 -6.66 -8.32 18.35
CA ARG A 76 -6.49 -7.24 19.34
C ARG A 76 -6.58 -5.86 18.70
N THR A 77 -6.02 -5.71 17.51
CA THR A 77 -6.14 -4.48 16.73
C THR A 77 -7.61 -4.21 16.35
N ALA A 78 -8.35 -5.24 15.95
CA ALA A 78 -9.76 -5.12 15.61
C ALA A 78 -10.61 -4.69 16.83
N GLU A 79 -10.38 -5.27 18.01
CA GLU A 79 -11.04 -4.86 19.26
C GLU A 79 -10.83 -3.38 19.55
N ARG A 80 -9.57 -2.91 19.47
CA ARG A 80 -9.23 -1.50 19.71
C ARG A 80 -9.87 -0.57 18.68
N LEU A 81 -9.93 -1.00 17.42
CA LEU A 81 -10.60 -0.24 16.36
C LEU A 81 -12.10 -0.10 16.64
N LEU A 82 -12.76 -1.19 17.04
CA LEU A 82 -14.19 -1.16 17.39
C LEU A 82 -14.47 -0.26 18.58
N ALA A 83 -13.64 -0.31 19.64
CA ALA A 83 -13.76 0.59 20.78
C ALA A 83 -13.62 2.06 20.38
N LEU A 84 -12.60 2.38 19.57
CA LEU A 84 -12.37 3.73 19.07
C LEU A 84 -13.56 4.26 18.24
N LEU A 85 -14.17 3.41 17.42
CA LEU A 85 -15.34 3.78 16.62
C LEU A 85 -16.59 3.99 17.49
N ALA A 86 -16.78 3.18 18.53
CA ALA A 86 -17.90 3.31 19.46
C ALA A 86 -17.83 4.65 20.23
N ASP A 87 -16.64 5.01 20.72
CA ASP A 87 -16.43 6.29 21.42
C ASP A 87 -16.78 7.49 20.53
N ARG A 88 -16.42 7.43 19.23
CA ARG A 88 -16.75 8.51 18.27
C ARG A 88 -18.20 8.60 17.88
N ALA A 89 -18.90 7.47 17.80
CA ALA A 89 -20.34 7.48 17.60
C ALA A 89 -21.06 8.17 18.78
N ALA A 90 -20.56 8.00 20.01
CA ALA A 90 -21.12 8.65 21.20
C ALA A 90 -20.87 10.16 21.25
N GLU A 91 -19.78 10.65 20.65
CA GLU A 91 -19.43 12.08 20.56
C GLU A 91 -20.23 12.86 19.49
N GLY A 92 -21.18 12.21 18.80
CA GLY A 92 -22.08 12.87 17.84
C GLY A 92 -21.44 13.23 16.48
N ALA A 93 -20.20 12.79 16.24
CA ALA A 93 -19.53 12.95 14.96
C ALA A 93 -19.89 11.77 14.04
N ALA A 94 -20.71 12.01 13.01
CA ALA A 94 -20.84 11.05 11.92
C ALA A 94 -19.45 10.89 11.25
N PRO A 95 -18.92 9.67 11.05
CA PRO A 95 -17.53 9.49 10.64
C PRO A 95 -17.20 9.98 9.21
N TRP A 96 -18.22 10.37 8.44
CA TRP A 96 -18.12 10.75 7.02
C TRP A 96 -18.96 12.00 6.66
N SER A 97 -19.30 12.85 7.63
CA SER A 97 -19.94 14.15 7.31
C SER A 97 -18.90 15.21 6.94
N ALA A 98 -18.47 15.18 5.68
CA ALA A 98 -17.99 16.31 4.89
C ALA A 98 -18.23 16.02 3.41
#